data_AF-A0A519RFU0-F1
#
_entry.id   AF-A0A519RFU0-F1
#
_cell.length_a   1.000
_cell.length_b   1.000
_cell.length_c   1.000
_cell.angle_alpha   90.00
_cell.angle_beta   90.00
_cell.angle_gamma   90.00
#
_symmetry.space_group_name_H-M   'P 1'
#
loop_
_entity.id
_entity.type
_entity.pdbx_description
1 polymer ?
#
loop_
_entity_poly.entity_id
_entity_poly.type
_entity_poly.pdbx_seq_one_letter_code
_entity_poly.pdbx_strand_id
1 'polypeptide(L)'
;MKKTLYIIYLVIACLAVAMQLGFRNILFRRYGYDSIFVGCFPNFIAVVLLSLIFNLVKSGKKDSTPLKISLMGTAAMVFYEFVQPLIQGRTFDWLDIFASLVGGLFVYIVLSITDQIK
;
A
#
# COMPACT_ATOMS: atom_id res chain seq x y z
N MET A 1 2.05 -10.82 18.90
CA MET A 1 2.53 -10.13 17.69
C MET A 1 1.90 -10.60 16.39
N LYS A 2 1.79 -11.91 16.09
CA LYS A 2 0.98 -12.37 14.94
C LYS A 2 -0.45 -11.81 14.97
N LYS A 3 -1.08 -11.77 16.16
CA LYS A 3 -2.38 -11.09 16.38
C LYS A 3 -2.35 -9.61 16.01
N THR A 4 -1.33 -8.86 16.42
CA THR A 4 -1.13 -7.44 16.06
C THR A 4 -0.98 -7.25 14.56
N LEU A 5 -0.21 -8.12 13.90
CA LEU A 5 -0.05 -8.13 12.45
C LEU A 5 -1.39 -8.38 11.73
N TYR A 6 -2.18 -9.35 12.19
CA TYR A 6 -3.53 -9.60 11.64
C TYR A 6 -4.50 -8.43 11.88
N ILE A 7 -4.38 -7.72 13.00
CA ILE A 7 -5.16 -6.50 13.25
C ILE A 7 -4.76 -5.42 12.23
N ILE A 8 -3.46 -5.21 12.00
CA ILE A 8 -2.98 -4.30 10.95
C ILE A 8 -3.56 -4.71 9.58
N TYR A 9 -3.63 -6.02 9.28
CA TYR A 9 -4.15 -6.51 8.01
C TYR A 9 -5.63 -6.18 7.86
N LEU A 10 -6.41 -6.42 8.91
CA LEU A 10 -7.83 -6.12 8.93
C LEU A 10 -8.08 -4.61 8.79
N VAL A 11 -7.34 -3.78 9.54
CA VAL A 11 -7.49 -2.31 9.47
C VAL A 11 -7.16 -1.79 8.07
N ILE A 12 -6.05 -2.23 7.47
CA ILE A 12 -5.67 -1.80 6.12
C ILE A 12 -6.67 -2.28 5.08
N ALA A 13 -7.18 -3.51 5.20
CA ALA A 13 -8.22 -4.02 4.30
C ALA A 13 -9.52 -3.21 4.41
N CYS A 14 -9.97 -2.91 5.63
CA CYS A 14 -11.14 -2.06 5.87
C CYS A 14 -10.95 -0.65 5.30
N LEU A 15 -9.76 -0.06 5.47
CA LEU A 15 -9.44 1.25 4.89
C LEU A 15 -9.44 1.23 3.37
N ALA A 16 -8.87 0.20 2.75
CA ALA A 16 -8.88 0.03 1.29
C ALA A 16 -10.31 -0.07 0.74
N VAL A 17 -11.16 -0.88 1.38
CA VAL A 17 -12.58 -1.00 1.02
C VAL A 17 -13.32 0.32 1.22
N ALA A 18 -13.12 1.00 2.35
CA ALA A 18 -13.75 2.29 2.62
C ALA A 18 -13.40 3.35 1.57
N MET A 19 -12.12 3.42 1.16
CA MET A 19 -11.67 4.32 0.09
C MET A 19 -12.41 4.06 -1.22
N GLN A 20 -12.68 2.79 -1.54
CA GLN A 20 -13.41 2.39 -2.74
C GLN A 20 -14.93 2.65 -2.65
N LEU A 21 -15.50 2.56 -1.45
CA LEU A 21 -16.93 2.82 -1.17
C LEU A 21 -17.28 4.31 -1.05
N GLY A 22 -16.37 5.21 -1.45
CA GLY A 22 -16.64 6.65 -1.51
C GLY A 22 -16.09 7.47 -0.35
N PHE A 23 -15.36 6.85 0.60
CA PHE A 23 -14.66 7.61 1.65
C PHE A 23 -13.66 8.61 1.05
N ARG A 24 -13.02 8.26 -0.07
CA ARG A 24 -12.13 9.18 -0.81
C ARG A 24 -12.86 10.46 -1.23
N ASN A 25 -14.09 10.37 -1.72
CA ASN A 25 -14.87 11.55 -2.10
C ASN A 25 -15.23 12.43 -0.90
N ILE A 26 -15.50 11.81 0.26
CA ILE A 26 -15.73 12.54 1.51
C ILE A 26 -14.46 13.30 1.92
N LEU A 27 -13.29 12.66 1.81
CA LEU A 27 -12.01 13.30 2.08
C LEU A 27 -11.74 14.47 1.14
N PHE A 28 -11.99 14.33 -0.16
CA PHE A 28 -11.83 15.44 -1.12
C PHE A 28 -12.79 16.59 -0.82
N ARG A 29 -14.04 16.32 -0.43
CA ARG A 29 -14.98 17.38 -0.02
C ARG A 29 -14.50 18.15 1.22
N ARG A 30 -13.76 17.49 2.12
CA ARG A 30 -13.28 18.10 3.36
C ARG A 30 -11.94 18.81 3.21
N TYR A 31 -11.02 18.25 2.43
CA TYR A 31 -9.63 18.73 2.31
C TYR A 31 -9.34 19.42 0.99
N GLY A 32 -10.32 19.49 0.07
CA GLY A 32 -10.18 20.06 -1.27
C GLY A 32 -9.85 18.98 -2.32
N TYR A 33 -10.37 19.15 -3.54
CA TYR A 33 -10.12 18.23 -4.65
C TYR A 33 -8.67 18.25 -5.15
N ASP A 34 -7.93 19.33 -4.87
CA ASP A 34 -6.51 19.46 -5.17
C ASP A 34 -5.60 18.90 -4.06
N SER A 35 -6.18 18.24 -3.06
CA SER A 35 -5.42 17.70 -1.93
C SER A 35 -4.53 16.54 -2.36
N ILE A 36 -3.22 16.79 -2.41
CA ILE A 36 -2.18 15.79 -2.71
C ILE A 36 -2.29 14.58 -1.78
N PHE A 37 -2.52 14.82 -0.49
CA PHE A 37 -2.67 13.76 0.50
C PHE A 37 -3.82 12.80 0.14
N VAL A 38 -5.00 13.34 -0.19
CA VAL A 38 -6.17 12.51 -0.55
C VAL A 38 -6.01 11.87 -1.93
N GLY A 39 -5.29 12.53 -2.83
CA GLY A 39 -4.89 12.03 -4.14
C GLY A 39 -4.08 10.74 -4.04
N CYS A 40 -3.00 10.79 -3.27
CA CYS A 40 -1.98 9.74 -3.14
C CYS A 40 -2.32 8.61 -2.14
N PHE A 41 -3.28 8.86 -1.24
CA PHE A 41 -3.64 7.91 -0.18
C PHE A 41 -4.00 6.50 -0.69
N PRO A 42 -4.78 6.34 -1.79
CA PRO A 42 -5.09 5.02 -2.33
C PRO A 42 -3.85 4.21 -2.70
N ASN A 43 -2.85 4.83 -3.32
CA ASN A 43 -1.64 4.14 -3.77
C ASN A 43 -0.75 3.70 -2.61
N PHE A 44 -0.62 4.56 -1.59
CA PHE A 44 0.02 4.17 -0.34
C PHE A 44 -0.66 2.92 0.26
N ILE A 45 -1.98 2.96 0.42
CA ILE A 45 -2.76 1.85 0.99
C ILE A 45 -2.65 0.59 0.13
N ALA A 46 -2.64 0.73 -1.20
CA ALA A 46 -2.49 -0.38 -2.13
C ALA A 46 -1.13 -1.09 -1.97
N VAL A 47 -0.02 -0.35 -1.86
CA VAL A 47 1.30 -0.94 -1.59
C VAL A 47 1.30 -1.70 -0.28
N VAL A 48 0.73 -1.10 0.77
CA VAL A 48 0.65 -1.76 2.08
C VAL A 48 -0.14 -3.06 1.94
N LEU A 49 -1.37 -3.00 1.42
CA LEU A 49 -2.23 -4.18 1.28
C LEU A 49 -1.56 -5.29 0.44
N LEU A 50 -1.00 -4.95 -0.71
CA LEU A 50 -0.39 -5.91 -1.62
C LEU A 50 0.85 -6.57 -1.02
N SER A 51 1.70 -5.78 -0.35
CA SER A 51 2.87 -6.32 0.37
C SER A 51 2.45 -7.25 1.51
N LEU A 52 1.37 -6.92 2.23
CA LEU A 52 0.83 -7.78 3.29
C LEU A 52 0.28 -9.10 2.73
N ILE A 53 -0.39 -9.06 1.58
CA ILE A 53 -0.82 -10.28 0.86
C ILE A 53 0.40 -11.13 0.50
N PHE A 54 1.46 -10.53 -0.05
CA PHE A 54 2.70 -11.26 -0.34
C PHE A 54 3.34 -11.87 0.90
N ASN A 55 3.33 -11.16 2.04
CA ASN A 55 3.83 -11.71 3.30
C ASN A 55 3.02 -12.93 3.75
N LEU A 56 1.69 -12.90 3.62
CA LEU A 56 0.83 -14.04 3.94
C LEU A 56 1.13 -15.26 3.06
N VAL A 57 1.22 -15.06 1.74
CA VAL A 57 1.45 -16.13 0.77
C VAL A 57 2.85 -16.73 0.88
N LYS A 58 3.86 -15.92 1.23
CA LYS A 58 5.24 -16.37 1.40
C LYS A 58 5.60 -16.75 2.83
N SER A 59 4.71 -16.57 3.81
CA SER A 59 5.00 -16.83 5.21
C SER A 59 5.51 -18.26 5.43
N GLY A 60 6.65 -18.41 6.10
CA GLY A 60 7.29 -19.71 6.35
C GLY A 60 8.24 -20.20 5.26
N LYS A 61 8.43 -19.44 4.16
CA LYS A 61 9.48 -19.73 3.18
C LYS A 61 10.81 -19.11 3.64
N LYS A 62 11.92 -19.78 3.32
CA LYS A 62 13.28 -19.34 3.71
C LYS A 62 13.69 -17.99 3.09
N ASP A 63 13.03 -17.60 1.99
CA ASP A 63 13.34 -16.40 1.20
C ASP A 63 12.46 -15.17 1.48
N SER A 64 11.53 -15.23 2.44
CA SER A 64 10.62 -14.11 2.76
C SER A 64 11.25 -13.13 3.75
N THR A 65 12.15 -12.27 3.27
CA THR A 65 12.67 -11.15 4.07
C THR A 65 11.73 -9.94 3.99
N PRO A 66 11.66 -9.10 5.05
CA PRO A 66 10.88 -7.85 5.03
C PRO A 66 11.18 -6.97 3.81
N LEU A 67 12.45 -6.85 3.43
CA LEU A 67 12.90 -6.08 2.28
C LEU A 67 12.36 -6.63 0.95
N LYS A 68 12.42 -7.96 0.74
CA LYS A 68 11.91 -8.56 -0.49
C LYS A 68 10.40 -8.35 -0.62
N ILE A 69 9.66 -8.47 0.49
CA ILE A 69 8.20 -8.29 0.50
C ILE A 69 7.82 -6.85 0.19
N SER A 70 8.44 -5.87 0.85
CA SER A 70 8.17 -4.46 0.60
C SER A 70 8.53 -4.05 -0.83
N LEU A 71 9.67 -4.51 -1.34
CA LEU A 71 10.09 -4.26 -2.73
C LEU A 71 9.10 -4.86 -3.73
N MET A 72 8.61 -6.08 -3.50
CA MET A 72 7.63 -6.69 -4.40
C MET A 72 6.34 -5.87 -4.48
N GLY A 73 5.80 -5.42 -3.35
CA GLY A 73 4.57 -4.60 -3.38
C GLY A 73 4.78 -3.22 -3.96
N THR A 74 5.91 -2.59 -3.66
CA THR A 74 6.28 -1.30 -4.23
C THR A 74 6.49 -1.40 -5.74
N ALA A 75 7.25 -2.38 -6.20
CA ALA A 75 7.53 -2.58 -7.62
C ALA A 75 6.25 -2.90 -8.40
N ALA A 76 5.32 -3.68 -7.82
CA ALA A 76 4.04 -3.95 -8.45
C ALA A 76 3.21 -2.67 -8.64
N MET A 77 3.13 -1.80 -7.64
CA MET A 77 2.38 -0.54 -7.76
C MET A 77 3.06 0.50 -8.65
N VAL A 78 4.39 0.61 -8.58
CA VAL A 78 5.15 1.48 -9.49
C VAL A 78 5.00 0.99 -10.93
N PHE A 79 5.07 -0.32 -11.17
CA PHE A 79 4.80 -0.89 -12.49
C PHE A 79 3.36 -0.63 -12.95
N TYR A 80 2.39 -0.77 -12.05
CA TYR A 80 1.00 -0.43 -12.32
C TYR A 80 0.85 1.03 -12.78
N GLU A 81 1.55 1.99 -12.16
CA GLU A 81 1.54 3.39 -12.61
C GLU A 81 2.12 3.59 -14.01
N PHE A 82 3.16 2.83 -14.39
CA PHE A 82 3.69 2.89 -15.77
C PHE A 82 2.72 2.30 -16.81
N VAL A 83 1.90 1.33 -16.41
CA VAL A 83 0.89 0.70 -17.28
C VAL A 83 -0.42 1.48 -17.29
N GLN A 84 -0.71 2.24 -16.23
CA GLN A 84 -1.94 2.98 -16.02
C GLN A 84 -2.37 3.88 -17.21
N PRO A 85 -1.46 4.59 -17.93
CA PRO A 85 -1.82 5.37 -19.12
C PRO A 85 -2.43 4.56 -20.28
N LEU A 86 -2.22 3.24 -20.30
CA LEU A 86 -2.84 2.35 -21.29
C LEU A 86 -4.34 2.09 -21.00
N ILE A 87 -4.82 2.48 -19.81
CA ILE A 87 -6.21 2.35 -19.39
C ILE A 87 -6.93 3.68 -19.68
N GLN A 88 -8.05 3.60 -20.41
CA GLN A 88 -8.82 4.79 -20.80
C GLN A 88 -9.26 5.61 -19.59
N GLY A 89 -8.98 6.92 -19.62
CA GLY A 89 -9.38 7.86 -18.56
C GLY A 89 -8.47 7.87 -17.33
N ARG A 90 -7.29 7.22 -17.40
CA ARG A 90 -6.28 7.27 -16.35
C ARG A 90 -5.02 7.98 -16.84
N THR A 91 -4.36 8.67 -15.91
CA THR A 91 -3.12 9.41 -16.17
C THR A 91 -2.01 8.88 -15.30
N PHE A 92 -0.77 9.04 -15.77
CA PHE A 92 0.42 8.82 -14.98
C PHE A 92 0.57 9.95 -13.96
N ASP A 93 0.89 9.61 -12.70
CA ASP A 93 1.15 10.60 -11.65
C ASP A 93 2.45 10.27 -10.87
N TRP A 94 3.39 11.20 -10.86
CA TRP A 94 4.65 11.08 -10.12
C TRP A 94 4.43 11.03 -8.61
N LEU A 95 3.40 11.70 -8.10
CA LEU A 95 3.06 11.70 -6.68
C LEU A 95 2.59 10.31 -6.23
N ASP A 96 1.93 9.58 -7.12
CA ASP A 96 1.49 8.21 -6.91
C ASP A 96 2.66 7.20 -6.87
N ILE A 97 3.72 7.44 -7.65
CA ILE A 97 5.00 6.72 -7.50
C ILE A 97 5.62 7.01 -6.15
N PHE A 98 5.71 8.29 -5.76
CA PHE A 98 6.29 8.67 -4.47
C PHE A 98 5.52 8.06 -3.30
N ALA A 99 4.18 8.11 -3.34
CA ALA A 99 3.31 7.47 -2.35
C ALA A 99 3.54 5.96 -2.26
N SER A 100 3.78 5.31 -3.39
CA SER A 100 4.10 3.88 -3.45
C SER A 100 5.44 3.57 -2.77
N LEU A 101 6.48 4.38 -3.01
CA LEU A 101 7.78 4.25 -2.33
C LEU A 101 7.65 4.43 -0.82
N VAL A 102 6.89 5.44 -0.37
CA VAL A 102 6.62 5.67 1.05
C VAL A 102 5.85 4.50 1.67
N GLY A 103 4.87 3.93 0.95
CA GLY A 103 4.16 2.71 1.35
C GLY A 103 5.09 1.52 1.52
N GLY A 104 6.03 1.36 0.58
CA GLY A 104 7.06 0.33 0.64
C GLY A 104 7.96 0.45 1.86
N LEU A 105 8.46 1.66 2.11
CA LEU A 105 9.28 1.95 3.29
C LEU A 105 8.51 1.68 4.59
N PHE A 106 7.23 2.08 4.66
CA PHE A 106 6.37 1.81 5.80
C PHE A 106 6.23 0.30 6.06
N VAL A 107 5.94 -0.49 5.03
CA VAL A 107 5.84 -1.96 5.17
C VAL A 107 7.16 -2.55 5.62
N TYR A 108 8.28 -2.10 5.04
CA TYR A 108 9.60 -2.59 5.42
C TYR A 108 9.87 -2.37 6.91
N ILE A 109 9.58 -1.18 7.44
CA ILE A 109 9.75 -0.85 8.85
C ILE A 109 8.84 -1.72 9.72
N VAL A 110 7.55 -1.81 9.39
CA VAL A 110 6.56 -2.59 10.16
C VAL A 110 6.95 -4.07 10.23
N LEU A 111 7.34 -4.66 9.10
CA LEU A 111 7.77 -6.06 9.05
C LEU A 111 9.11 -6.28 9.74
N SER A 112 10.07 -5.37 9.59
CA SER A 112 11.38 -5.49 10.26
C SER A 112 11.27 -5.43 11.78
N ILE A 113 10.47 -4.50 12.31
CA ILE A 113 10.17 -4.44 13.76
C ILE A 113 9.49 -5.73 14.20
N THR A 114 8.56 -6.26 13.40
CA THR A 114 7.83 -7.48 13.76
C THR A 114 8.72 -8.73 13.72
N ASP A 115 9.75 -8.74 12.87
CA ASP A 115 10.66 -9.89 12.72
C ASP A 115 11.80 -9.89 13.75
N GLN A 116 12.29 -8.71 14.17
CA GLN A 116 13.32 -8.56 15.21
C GLN A 116 12.86 -8.98 16.62
N ILE A 117 11.54 -9.07 16.85
CA ILE A 117 10.94 -9.39 18.16
C ILE A 117 10.39 -10.84 18.16
N LYS A 118 10.81 -11.68 17.20
CA LYS A 118 10.64 -13.14 17.27
C LYS A 118 11.79 -13.78 18.02
#